data_AF-A0A7V2AD26-F1
#
_entry.id   AF-A0A7V2AD26-F1
#
_cell.length_a   1.000
_cell.length_b   1.000
_cell.length_c   1.000
_cell.angle_alpha   90.00
_cell.angle_beta   90.00
_cell.angle_gamma   90.00
#
_symmetry.space_group_name_H-M   'P 1'
#
loop_
_entity.id
_entity.type
_entity.pdbx_description
1 polymer ?
#
loop_
_entity_poly.entity_id
_entity_poly.type
_entity_poly.pdbx_seq_one_letter_code
_entity_poly.pdbx_strand_id
1 'polypeptide(L)' 'AYRNRDNAEAIGARLRRAGWSSIRQTADGLTRVRVGPFDSVEASASALERLHTLGFHDARMVVTK' A
#
# COMPACT_ATOMS: atom_id res chain seq x y z
N ALA A 1 1.90 3.63 -7.58
CA ALA A 1 3.34 3.27 -7.67
C ALA A 1 4.12 4.54 -7.97
N TYR A 2 5.35 4.68 -7.49
CA TYR A 2 6.10 5.93 -7.54
C TYR A 2 7.39 5.77 -8.34
N ARG A 3 7.68 6.73 -9.23
CA ARG A 3 8.98 6.80 -9.92
C ARG A 3 10.11 7.19 -8.97
N ASN A 4 9.82 8.11 -8.04
CA ASN A 4 10.76 8.53 -7.01
C ASN A 4 10.65 7.62 -5.78
N ARG A 5 11.79 7.08 -5.33
CA ARG A 5 11.93 6.25 -4.14
C ARG A 5 11.56 7.00 -2.86
N ASP A 6 11.92 8.26 -2.72
CA ASP A 6 11.63 9.08 -1.54
C ASP A 6 10.12 9.28 -1.35
N ASN A 7 9.39 9.45 -2.47
CA ASN A 7 7.93 9.51 -2.43
C ASN A 7 7.32 8.19 -1.95
N ALA A 8 7.83 7.05 -2.42
CA ALA A 8 7.38 5.75 -1.92
C ALA A 8 7.72 5.54 -0.44
N GLU A 9 8.87 6.05 0.01
CA GLU A 9 9.25 6.01 1.41
C GLU A 9 8.34 6.87 2.30
N ALA A 10 8.05 8.10 1.89
CA ALA A 10 7.13 8.98 2.62
C ALA A 10 5.76 8.33 2.82
N ILE A 11 5.24 7.66 1.77
CA ILE A 11 3.97 6.93 1.84
C ILE A 11 4.06 5.73 2.76
N GLY A 12 5.14 4.93 2.67
CA GLY A 12 5.39 3.83 3.60
C GLY A 12 5.49 4.29 5.06
N ALA A 13 6.16 5.42 5.32
CA ALA A 13 6.27 6.00 6.66
C ALA A 13 4.90 6.46 7.19
N ARG A 14 4.08 7.09 6.35
CA ARG A 14 2.70 7.49 6.72
C ARG A 14 1.84 6.27 7.04
N LEU A 15 1.94 5.19 6.26
CA LEU A 15 1.23 3.93 6.53
C LEU A 15 1.66 3.30 7.86
N ARG A 16 2.96 3.24 8.15
CA ARG A 16 3.48 2.71 9.42
C ARG A 16 3.01 3.53 10.62
N ARG A 17 3.01 4.87 10.52
CA ARG A 17 2.45 5.74 11.58
C ARG A 17 0.96 5.51 11.81
N ALA A 18 0.22 5.11 10.78
CA ALA A 18 -1.19 4.74 10.88
C ALA A 18 -1.42 3.28 11.32
N GLY A 19 -0.35 2.56 11.73
CA GLY A 19 -0.44 1.19 12.25
C GLY A 19 -0.40 0.09 11.18
N TRP A 20 -0.10 0.43 9.93
CA TRP A 20 -0.05 -0.54 8.84
C TRP A 20 1.36 -1.07 8.59
N SER A 21 1.48 -2.38 8.44
CA SER A 21 2.68 -3.01 7.88
C SER A 21 2.70 -2.80 6.36
N SER A 22 3.71 -2.10 5.86
CA SER A 22 3.88 -1.82 4.43
C SER A 22 5.19 -2.40 3.88
N ILE A 23 5.10 -3.08 2.75
CA ILE A 23 6.24 -3.63 2.00
C ILE A 23 6.53 -2.71 0.80
N ARG A 24 7.81 -2.39 0.58
CA ARG A 24 8.27 -1.71 -0.64
C ARG A 24 8.82 -2.73 -1.61
N GLN A 25 8.38 -2.67 -2.85
CA GLN A 25 8.89 -3.51 -3.93
C GLN A 25 9.23 -2.63 -5.13
N THR A 26 10.48 -2.66 -5.57
CA THR A 26 10.93 -1.93 -6.76
C THR A 26 10.98 -2.89 -7.94
N ALA A 27 10.32 -2.52 -9.04
CA ALA A 27 10.32 -3.26 -10.30
C ALA A 27 10.15 -2.26 -11.46
N ASP A 28 10.87 -2.48 -12.57
CA ASP A 28 10.77 -1.67 -13.79
C ASP A 28 10.95 -0.16 -13.57
N GLY A 29 11.88 0.22 -12.68
CA GLY A 29 12.12 1.62 -12.31
C GLY A 29 11.00 2.28 -11.49
N LEU A 30 10.01 1.50 -11.02
CA LEU A 30 8.92 1.98 -10.17
C LEU A 30 8.99 1.33 -8.79
N THR A 31 8.81 2.14 -7.74
CA THR A 31 8.67 1.67 -6.37
C THR A 31 7.18 1.55 -6.01
N ARG A 32 6.74 0.33 -5.73
CA ARG A 32 5.38 0.01 -5.26
C ARG A 32 5.39 -0.07 -3.74
N VAL A 33 4.38 0.50 -3.10
CA VAL A 33 4.11 0.36 -1.66
C VAL A 33 2.88 -0.53 -1.53
N ARG A 34 2.99 -1.63 -0.81
CA ARG A 34 1.92 -2.61 -0.59
C ARG A 34 1.62 -2.74 0.90
N VAL A 35 0.37 -3.01 1.24
CA VAL A 35 -0.08 -3.36 2.60
C VAL A 35 -0.61 -4.80 2.53
N GLY A 36 -0.26 -5.64 3.50
CA GLY A 36 -0.57 -7.08 3.50
C GLY A 36 0.69 -7.95 3.56
N PRO A 37 0.61 -9.26 3.26
CA PRO A 37 -0.50 -9.96 2.59
C PRO A 37 -1.78 -10.06 3.41
N PHE A 38 -2.91 -10.29 2.73
CA PHE A 38 -4.21 -10.56 3.34
C PHE A 38 -4.66 -11.95 2.91
N ASP A 39 -5.24 -12.72 3.84
CA ASP A 39 -5.62 -14.13 3.61
C ASP A 39 -6.94 -14.29 2.85
N SER A 40 -7.72 -13.21 2.69
CA SER A 40 -8.99 -13.23 1.98
C SER A 40 -9.27 -11.92 1.25
N VAL A 41 -10.17 -11.98 0.26
CA VAL A 41 -10.61 -10.80 -0.49
C VAL A 41 -11.33 -9.82 0.43
N GLU A 42 -12.16 -10.32 1.34
CA GLU A 42 -12.93 -9.53 2.31
C GLU A 42 -12.00 -8.77 3.27
N ALA A 43 -10.93 -9.42 3.75
CA ALA A 43 -9.91 -8.78 4.57
C ALA A 43 -9.19 -7.66 3.81
N SER A 44 -8.86 -7.90 2.53
CA SER A 44 -8.23 -6.89 1.68
C SER A 44 -9.17 -5.72 1.33
N ALA A 45 -10.48 -5.97 1.17
CA ALA A 45 -11.49 -4.96 0.93
C ALA A 45 -11.69 -4.06 2.15
N SER A 46 -11.83 -4.67 3.34
CA SER A 46 -11.94 -3.93 4.61
C SER A 46 -10.71 -3.06 4.86
N ALA A 47 -9.51 -3.59 4.54
CA ALA A 47 -8.28 -2.81 4.63
C ALA A 47 -8.24 -1.64 3.64
N LEU A 48 -8.74 -1.85 2.41
CA LEU A 48 -8.82 -0.80 1.40
C LEU A 48 -9.73 0.36 1.84
N GLU A 49 -10.91 0.07 2.38
CA GLU A 49 -11.83 1.08 2.91
C GLU A 49 -11.20 1.90 4.04
N ARG A 50 -10.47 1.22 4.93
CA ARG A 50 -9.75 1.87 6.03
C ARG A 50 -8.62 2.75 5.53
N LEU A 51 -7.91 2.35 4.47
CA LEU A 51 -6.91 3.19 3.80
C LEU A 51 -7.53 4.41 3.12
N HIS A 52 -8.71 4.27 2.50
CA HIS A 52 -9.44 5.39 1.91
C HIS A 52 -9.88 6.40 2.97
N THR A 53 -10.34 5.94 4.13
CA THR A 53 -10.69 6.81 5.27
C THR A 53 -9.47 7.59 5.79
N LEU A 54 -8.27 7.01 5.69
CA LEU A 54 -7.00 7.67 6.04
C LEU A 54 -6.48 8.62 4.95
N GLY A 55 -7.21 8.79 3.84
CA GLY A 55 -6.88 9.68 2.74
C GLY A 55 -6.00 9.06 1.64
N PHE A 56 -5.88 7.73 1.58
CA PHE A 56 -5.16 7.03 0.51
C PHE A 56 -6.12 6.59 -0.60
N HIS A 57 -6.83 7.52 -1.22
CA HIS A 57 -7.89 7.21 -2.21
C HIS A 57 -7.38 6.48 -3.47
N ASP A 58 -6.11 6.68 -3.83
CA ASP A 58 -5.48 5.99 -4.97
C ASP A 58 -5.04 4.55 -4.66
N ALA A 59 -5.23 4.09 -3.42
CA ALA A 59 -4.98 2.71 -3.06
C ALA A 59 -5.96 1.79 -3.81
N ARG A 60 -5.48 0.62 -4.23
CA ARG A 60 -6.28 -0.41 -4.88
C ARG A 60 -5.82 -1.80 -4.47
N MET A 61 -6.73 -2.77 -4.50
CA MET A 61 -6.37 -4.18 -4.35
C MET A 61 -5.47 -4.63 -5.49
N VAL A 62 -4.43 -5.40 -5.14
CA VAL A 62 -3.52 -6.04 -6.10
C VAL A 62 -3.51 -7.53 -5.80
N VAL A 63 -4.23 -8.30 -6.61
CA VAL A 63 -4.20 -9.76 -6.55
C VAL A 63 -3.02 -10.24 -7.38
N THR A 64 -2.01 -10.83 -6.72
CA THR A 64 -0.93 -11.51 -7.42
C THR A 64 -1.44 -12.90 -7.78
N LYS A 65 -1.60 -13.17 -9.09
CA LYS A 65 -1.85 -14.52 -9.61
C LYS A 65 -0.63 -15.40 -9.42
#